data_AF-A0A843I3H4-F1
#
_entry.id   AF-A0A843I3H4-F1
#
_cell.length_a   1.000
_cell.length_b   1.000
_cell.length_c   1.000
_cell.angle_alpha   90.00
_cell.angle_beta   90.00
_cell.angle_gamma   90.00
#
_symmetry.space_group_name_H-M   'P 1'
#
loop_
_entity.id
_entity.type
_entity.pdbx_description
1 polymer ?
#
loop_
_entity_poly.entity_id
_entity_poly.type
_entity_poly.pdbx_seq_one_letter_code
_entity_poly.pdbx_strand_id
1 'polypeptide(L)' 'MFRGLYPGRFQPFHLGHLSVIKWALERVNELIILIGSAQESHT' A
#
# COMPACT_ATOMS: atom_id res chain seq x y z
N MET A 1 -6.79 7.44 17.63
CA MET A 1 -6.95 7.08 16.21
C MET A 1 -5.57 7.11 15.57
N PHE A 2 -5.07 5.97 15.07
CA PHE A 2 -3.73 5.86 14.47
C PHE A 2 -3.83 5.54 12.98
N ARG A 3 -3.00 6.23 12.18
CA ARG A 3 -2.92 6.09 10.73
C ARG A 3 -1.64 5.34 10.34
N GLY A 4 -1.77 4.31 9.52
CA GLY A 4 -0.64 3.63 8.88
C GLY A 4 -0.32 4.24 7.52
N LEU A 5 0.94 4.16 7.11
CA LEU A 5 1.40 4.53 5.77
C LEU A 5 2.05 3.31 5.12
N TYR A 6 1.60 2.94 3.91
CA TYR A 6 2.20 1.88 3.12
C TYR A 6 2.67 2.42 1.75
N PRO A 7 3.95 2.79 1.62
CA PRO A 7 4.52 3.28 0.37
C PRO A 7 4.88 2.14 -0.59
N GLY A 8 4.66 2.33 -1.89
CA GLY A 8 5.05 1.38 -2.93
C GLY A 8 4.62 1.82 -4.34
N ARG A 9 5.14 1.17 -5.39
CA ARG A 9 4.67 1.41 -6.77
C ARG A 9 3.39 0.64 -7.11
N PHE A 10 3.21 -0.55 -6.53
CA PHE A 10 2.03 -1.39 -6.74
C PHE A 10 1.69 -1.68 -8.22
N GLN A 11 2.72 -1.78 -9.07
CA GLN A 11 2.61 -2.04 -10.51
C GLN A 11 3.40 -3.31 -10.88
N PRO A 12 2.75 -4.47 -11.08
CA PRO A 12 1.33 -4.73 -10.83
C PRO A 12 1.05 -4.94 -9.34
N PHE A 13 -0.20 -4.70 -8.96
CA PHE A 13 -0.68 -5.13 -7.66
C PHE A 13 -0.80 -6.66 -7.62
N HIS A 14 -0.40 -7.30 -6.52
CA HIS A 14 -0.41 -8.76 -6.39
C HIS A 14 -0.80 -9.20 -4.97
N LEU A 15 -0.93 -10.51 -4.74
CA LEU A 15 -1.43 -11.07 -3.47
C LEU A 15 -0.58 -10.71 -2.25
N GLY A 16 0.75 -10.57 -2.42
CA GLY A 16 1.63 -10.04 -1.37
C GLY A 16 1.21 -8.66 -0.86
N HIS A 17 0.91 -7.70 -1.74
CA HIS A 17 0.44 -6.37 -1.34
C HIS A 17 -0.91 -6.45 -0.60
N LEU A 18 -1.83 -7.29 -1.08
CA LEU A 18 -3.11 -7.52 -0.41
C LEU A 18 -2.93 -8.09 1.00
N SER A 19 -2.00 -9.03 1.18
CA SER A 19 -1.68 -9.61 2.48
C SER A 19 -1.18 -8.55 3.46
N VAL A 20 -0.28 -7.65 3.02
CA VAL A 20 0.21 -6.54 3.84
C VAL A 20 -0.90 -5.56 4.20
N ILE A 21 -1.79 -5.22 3.25
CA ILE A 21 -2.94 -4.34 3.52
C ILE A 21 -3.86 -4.93 4.58
N LYS A 22 -4.21 -6.21 4.47
CA LYS A 22 -5.04 -6.91 5.47
C LYS A 22 -4.38 -6.91 6.84
N TRP A 23 -3.10 -7.29 6.90
CA TRP A 23 -2.32 -7.28 8.14
C TRP A 23 -2.24 -5.88 8.76
N ALA A 24 -2.08 -4.83 7.96
CA ALA A 24 -1.99 -3.46 8.45
C ALA A 24 -3.34 -2.96 9.00
N LEU A 25 -4.45 -3.26 8.33
CA LEU A 25 -5.80 -2.85 8.76
C LEU A 25 -6.24 -3.48 10.10
N GLU A 26 -5.64 -4.60 10.51
CA GLU A 26 -5.82 -5.15 11.86
C GLU A 26 -5.16 -4.29 12.96
N ARG A 27 -4.25 -3.38 12.60
CA ARG A 27 -3.37 -2.63 13.52
C ARG A 27 -3.60 -1.11 13.50
N VAL A 28 -4.27 -0.60 12.47
CA VAL A 28 -4.49 0.84 12.27
C VAL A 28 -5.96 1.13 11.98
N ASN A 29 -6.44 2.32 12.37
CA ASN A 29 -7.81 2.72 12.07
C ASN A 29 -7.99 3.13 10.61
N GLU A 30 -6.91 3.60 9.99
CA GLU A 30 -6.89 4.08 8.62
C GLU A 30 -5.51 3.77 8.02
N LEU A 31 -5.49 3.22 6.81
CA LEU A 31 -4.26 2.89 6.08
C LEU A 31 -4.17 3.78 4.84
N ILE A 32 -3.13 4.61 4.77
CA ILE A 32 -2.82 5.44 3.61
C ILE A 32 -1.87 4.67 2.70
N ILE A 33 -2.25 4.44 1.45
CA ILE A 33 -1.39 3.83 0.43
C ILE A 33 -0.73 4.96 -0.37
N LEU A 34 0.59 5.09 -0.26
CA LEU A 34 1.35 6.10 -1.02
C LEU A 34 1.89 5.46 -2.29
N ILE A 35 1.36 5.89 -3.43
CA ILE A 35 1.78 5.41 -4.74
C ILE A 35 3.02 6.20 -5.18
N GLY A 36 4.18 5.55 -5.16
CA GLY A 36 5.42 6.11 -5.70
C GLY A 36 5.54 5.92 -7.21
N SER A 37 6.28 6.81 -7.88
CA SER A 37 6.53 6.75 -9.33
C SER A 37 5.25 6.65 -10.17
N ALA A 38 4.16 7.27 -9.71
CA ALA A 38 2.87 7.21 -10.39
C ALA A 38 2.91 7.76 -11.83
N GLN A 39 3.90 8.59 -12.15
CA GLN A 39 4.15 9.13 -13.49
C GLN A 39 4.94 8.18 -14.41
N GLU A 40 5.57 7.15 -13.87
CA GLU A 40 6.36 6.19 -14.66
C GLU A 40 5.48 5.01 -15.09
N SER A 41 5.61 4.62 -16.36
CA SER A 41 5.01 3.40 -16.91
C SER A 41 6.09 2.59 -17.62
N HIS A 42 6.02 1.25 -17.54
CA HIS A 42 6.92 0.31 -18.24
C HIS A 42 8.39 0.24 -17.75
N THR A 43 8.67 0.49 -16.46
CA THR A 43 9.98 0.27 -15.80
C THR A 43 9.89 -0.70 -14.62
#